data_AF-A0A935ATH4-F1
#
_entry.id   AF-A0A935ATH4-F1
#
_cell.length_a   1.000
_cell.length_b   1.000
_cell.length_c   1.000
_cell.angle_alpha   90.00
_cell.angle_beta   90.00
_cell.angle_gamma   90.00
#
_symmetry.space_group_name_H-M   'P 1'
#
loop_
_entity.id
_entity.type
_entity.pdbx_description
1 polymer ?
#
loop_
_entity_poly.entity_id
_entity_poly.type
_entity_poly.pdbx_seq_one_letter_code
_entity_poly.pdbx_strand_id
1 'polypeptide(L)'
;MGRAEFAAVEHDGSGSVVLLSDGERSVVRFEDDFTTENGPDLYAVAVVGDRRVELGELKGNRGSQNYDVPPDVDPDAITEISVWCKRFDATFTTARL
;
A
#
# COMPACT_ATOMS: atom_id res chain seq x y z
N MET A 1 14.01 1.16 4.42
CA MET A 1 12.90 1.52 5.38
C MET A 1 12.57 3.00 5.27
N GLY A 2 11.29 3.36 5.06
CA GLY A 2 10.87 4.73 4.71
C GLY A 2 9.43 5.06 5.10
N ARG A 3 9.07 6.35 5.05
CA ARG A 3 7.71 6.88 5.27
C ARG A 3 7.31 7.72 4.06
N ALA A 4 6.06 7.57 3.62
CA ALA A 4 5.48 8.34 2.55
C ALA A 4 4.02 8.70 2.87
N GLU A 5 3.44 9.58 2.05
CA GLU A 5 2.06 10.02 2.16
C GLU A 5 1.26 9.56 0.94
N PHE A 6 0.06 9.05 1.18
CA PHE A 6 -0.91 8.74 0.15
C PHE A 6 -1.43 10.02 -0.50
N ALA A 7 -1.42 10.05 -1.83
CA ALA A 7 -2.03 11.06 -2.66
C ALA A 7 -3.11 10.43 -3.53
N ALA A 8 -4.22 11.13 -3.73
CA ALA A 8 -5.30 10.71 -4.62
C ALA A 8 -4.79 10.55 -6.06
N VAL A 9 -5.25 9.50 -6.75
CA VAL A 9 -4.99 9.28 -8.18
C VAL A 9 -6.29 9.31 -8.95
N GLU A 10 -7.09 8.23 -8.89
CA GLU A 10 -8.42 8.18 -9.50
C GLU A 10 -9.54 8.43 -8.49
N HIS A 11 -9.26 8.20 -7.21
CA HIS A 11 -10.23 8.31 -6.11
C HIS A 11 -9.60 9.03 -4.92
N ASP A 12 -10.43 9.66 -4.10
CA ASP A 12 -9.94 10.38 -2.92
C ASP A 12 -9.24 9.41 -1.96
N GLY A 13 -8.07 9.83 -1.48
CA GLY A 13 -7.28 9.08 -0.53
C GLY A 13 -6.13 9.91 0.03
N SER A 14 -5.84 9.70 1.30
CA SER A 14 -4.78 10.40 2.03
C SER A 14 -4.33 9.61 3.25
N GLY A 15 -3.27 10.09 3.89
CA GLY A 15 -2.72 9.55 5.13
C GLY A 15 -1.33 8.99 4.93
N SER A 16 -0.76 8.41 5.98
CA SER A 16 0.63 8.03 5.99
C SER A 16 0.84 6.52 5.83
N VAL A 17 1.95 6.15 5.20
CA VAL A 17 2.42 4.76 5.13
C VAL A 17 3.88 4.67 5.51
N VAL A 18 4.24 3.60 6.22
CA VAL A 18 5.61 3.29 6.62
C VAL A 18 5.97 1.87 6.19
N LEU A 19 7.18 1.70 5.66
CA LEU A 19 7.79 0.41 5.40
C LEU A 19 8.75 0.08 6.53
N LEU A 20 8.35 -0.89 7.36
CA LEU A 20 9.09 -1.39 8.51
C LEU A 20 9.81 -2.68 8.14
N SER A 21 11.02 -2.87 8.66
CA SER A 21 11.75 -4.14 8.56
C SER A 21 12.51 -4.39 9.86
N ASP A 22 12.48 -5.63 10.33
CA ASP A 22 13.26 -6.10 11.48
C ASP A 22 14.48 -6.94 11.07
N GLY A 23 14.71 -7.10 9.76
CA GLY A 23 15.77 -7.93 9.20
C GLY A 23 15.35 -9.37 8.89
N GLU A 24 14.30 -9.88 9.53
CA GLU A 24 13.69 -11.18 9.22
C GLU A 24 12.36 -11.02 8.49
N ARG A 25 11.61 -9.97 8.82
CA ARG A 25 10.32 -9.65 8.18
C ARG A 25 10.25 -8.18 7.81
N SER A 26 9.43 -7.91 6.79
CA SER A 26 9.12 -6.56 6.34
C SER A 26 7.62 -6.38 6.25
N VAL A 27 7.14 -5.22 6.68
CA VAL A 27 5.73 -4.89 6.80
C VAL A 27 5.47 -3.50 6.22
N VAL A 28 4.47 -3.39 5.37
CA VAL A 28 3.89 -2.12 4.95
C VAL A 28 2.75 -1.79 5.92
N ARG A 29 2.88 -0.69 6.65
CA ARG A 29 1.92 -0.23 7.63
C ARG A 29 1.31 1.08 7.18
N PHE A 30 0.00 1.10 7.02
CA PHE A 30 -0.76 2.34 6.88
C PHE A 30 -1.08 2.83 8.29
N GLU A 31 -0.93 4.13 8.49
CA GLU A 31 -1.06 4.77 9.80
C GLU A 31 -2.53 5.17 10.05
N ASP A 32 -2.83 5.62 11.27
CA ASP A 32 -4.21 5.89 11.70
C ASP A 32 -4.91 7.03 10.94
N ASP A 33 -4.15 7.88 10.26
CA ASP A 33 -4.63 8.95 9.38
C ASP A 33 -5.00 8.48 7.96
N PHE A 34 -4.82 7.19 7.66
CA PHE A 34 -5.20 6.62 6.37
C PHE A 34 -6.72 6.69 6.14
N THR A 35 -7.10 7.15 4.95
CA THR A 35 -8.46 7.11 4.44
C THR A 35 -8.44 6.98 2.92
N THR A 36 -9.41 6.28 2.36
CA THR A 36 -9.70 6.27 0.93
C THR A 36 -11.20 6.02 0.69
N GLU A 37 -11.66 6.27 -0.53
CA GLU A 37 -13.03 5.91 -0.93
C GLU A 37 -13.26 4.39 -0.88
N ASN A 38 -14.52 4.00 -0.69
CA ASN A 38 -14.87 2.58 -0.72
C ASN A 38 -14.84 2.05 -2.16
N GLY A 39 -14.37 0.82 -2.31
CA GLY A 39 -14.41 0.07 -3.56
C GLY A 39 -14.83 -1.37 -3.30
N PRO A 40 -15.38 -2.08 -4.30
CA PRO A 40 -15.92 -3.43 -4.09
C PRO A 40 -14.84 -4.51 -3.95
N ASP A 41 -13.58 -4.21 -4.29
CA ASP A 41 -12.51 -5.20 -4.41
C ASP A 41 -11.11 -4.53 -4.32
N LEU A 42 -10.84 -3.86 -3.19
CA LEU A 42 -9.61 -3.08 -2.97
C LEU A 42 -8.49 -3.93 -2.38
N TYR A 43 -7.26 -3.68 -2.82
CA TYR A 43 -6.04 -4.35 -2.38
C TYR A 43 -4.94 -3.33 -2.07
N ALA A 44 -4.12 -3.63 -1.08
CA ALA A 44 -2.84 -2.97 -0.87
C ALA A 44 -1.79 -3.64 -1.76
N VAL A 45 -1.04 -2.84 -2.52
CA VAL A 45 -0.09 -3.30 -3.53
C VAL A 45 1.23 -2.56 -3.38
N ALA A 46 2.35 -3.28 -3.45
CA ALA A 46 3.69 -2.70 -3.56
C ALA A 46 4.16 -2.71 -5.01
N VAL A 47 4.84 -1.65 -5.44
CA VAL A 47 5.47 -1.57 -6.77
C VAL A 47 6.97 -1.79 -6.60
N VAL A 48 7.51 -2.78 -7.33
CA VAL A 48 8.93 -3.15 -7.32
C VAL A 48 9.42 -3.17 -8.76
N GLY A 49 10.23 -2.19 -9.16
CA GLY A 49 10.57 -2.01 -10.57
C GLY A 49 9.33 -1.72 -11.41
N ASP A 50 9.01 -2.60 -12.36
CA ASP A 50 7.85 -2.52 -13.25
C ASP A 50 6.69 -3.45 -12.84
N ARG A 51 6.84 -4.22 -11.75
CA ARG A 51 5.81 -5.16 -11.28
C ARG A 51 5.02 -4.63 -10.09
N ARG A 52 3.73 -5.02 -10.05
CA ARG A 52 2.84 -4.86 -8.89
C ARG A 52 2.81 -6.17 -8.09
N VAL A 53 2.97 -6.06 -6.78
CA VAL A 53 2.93 -7.17 -5.82
C VAL A 53 1.73 -6.96 -4.90
N GLU A 54 0.77 -7.87 -4.96
CA GLU A 54 -0.38 -7.86 -4.07
C GLU A 54 0.07 -8.22 -2.65
N LEU A 55 -0.11 -7.31 -1.70
CA LEU A 55 0.20 -7.56 -0.29
C LEU A 55 -1.01 -8.14 0.46
N GLY A 56 -2.22 -7.83 -0.02
CA GLY A 56 -3.46 -8.38 0.49
C GLY A 56 -4.66 -7.47 0.27
N GLU A 57 -5.85 -7.98 0.58
CA GLU A 57 -7.10 -7.21 0.54
C GLU A 57 -7.06 -6.01 1.49
N LEU A 58 -7.68 -4.91 1.08
CA LEU A 58 -7.82 -3.72 1.91
C LEU A 58 -8.72 -4.05 3.11
N LYS A 59 -8.15 -4.02 4.33
CA LYS A 59 -8.86 -4.43 5.55
C LYS A 59 -9.98 -3.49 5.94
N GLY A 60 -9.84 -2.21 5.57
CA GLY A 60 -10.81 -1.16 5.77
C GLY A 60 -10.42 0.06 4.93
N ASN A 61 -11.36 0.95 4.67
CA ASN A 61 -11.09 2.17 3.90
C ASN A 61 -10.58 3.32 4.80
N ARG A 62 -10.39 3.07 6.10
CA ARG A 62 -9.93 4.05 7.11
C ARG A 62 -9.16 3.37 8.22
N GLY A 63 -8.20 4.09 8.80
CA GLY A 63 -7.45 3.70 9.99
C GLY A 63 -6.23 2.83 9.69
N SER A 64 -5.53 2.44 10.75
CA SER A 64 -4.27 1.71 10.61
C SER A 64 -4.47 0.25 10.20
N GLN A 65 -3.54 -0.23 9.38
CA GLN A 65 -3.55 -1.59 8.84
C GLN A 65 -2.14 -2.01 8.43
N ASN A 66 -1.83 -3.28 8.61
CA ASN A 66 -0.51 -3.85 8.32
C ASN A 66 -0.61 -4.92 7.24
N TYR A 67 0.41 -4.98 6.39
CA TYR A 67 0.56 -5.96 5.31
C TYR A 67 1.97 -6.53 5.30
N ASP A 68 2.07 -7.85 5.33
CA ASP A 68 3.35 -8.52 5.21
C ASP A 68 3.89 -8.37 3.79
N VAL A 69 5.17 -8.00 3.67
CA VAL A 69 5.89 -8.05 2.41
C VAL A 69 6.30 -9.52 2.16
N PRO A 70 5.95 -10.11 1.01
CA PRO A 70 6.35 -11.47 0.69
C PRO A 70 7.86 -11.69 0.80
N PRO A 71 8.33 -12.87 1.27
CA PRO A 71 9.76 -13.11 1.52
C PRO A 71 10.62 -13.11 0.26
N ASP A 72 10.02 -13.24 -0.93
CA ASP A 72 10.67 -13.15 -2.24
C ASP A 72 10.77 -11.71 -2.77
N VAL A 73 10.27 -10.72 -2.02
CA VAL A 73 10.32 -9.30 -2.37
C VAL A 73 11.41 -8.62 -1.55
N ASP A 74 12.37 -8.00 -2.24
CA ASP A 74 13.33 -7.09 -1.61
C ASP A 74 12.59 -5.81 -1.18
N PRO A 75 12.47 -5.52 0.13
CA PRO A 75 11.77 -4.34 0.62
C PRO A 75 12.43 -3.03 0.18
N ASP A 76 13.75 -2.99 0.00
CA ASP A 76 14.45 -1.77 -0.43
C ASP A 76 14.28 -1.50 -1.93
N ALA A 77 13.75 -2.46 -2.69
CA ALA A 77 13.38 -2.28 -4.09
C ALA A 77 11.93 -1.77 -4.28
N ILE A 78 11.17 -1.58 -3.19
CA ILE A 78 9.80 -1.04 -3.25
C ILE A 78 9.88 0.48 -3.44
N THR A 79 9.29 0.98 -4.53
CA THR A 79 9.30 2.42 -4.85
C THR A 79 7.97 3.11 -4.61
N GLU A 80 6.87 2.36 -4.54
CA GLU A 80 5.53 2.89 -4.35
C GLU A 80 4.64 1.88 -3.66
N ILE A 81 3.75 2.37 -2.80
CA ILE A 81 2.61 1.64 -2.26
C ILE A 81 1.35 2.21 -2.88
N SER A 82 0.42 1.34 -3.27
CA SER A 82 -0.84 1.75 -3.90
C SER A 82 -2.03 1.00 -3.30
N VAL A 83 -3.18 1.66 -3.34
CA VAL A 83 -4.49 1.02 -3.15
C VAL A 83 -5.10 0.83 -4.53
N TRP A 84 -5.37 -0.41 -4.89
CA TRP A 84 -5.81 -0.77 -6.24
C TRP A 84 -7.09 -1.60 -6.19
N CYS A 85 -8.07 -1.26 -7.03
CA CYS A 85 -9.29 -2.04 -7.20
C CYS A 85 -9.08 -3.11 -8.27
N LYS A 86 -8.94 -4.37 -7.84
CA LYS A 86 -8.66 -5.50 -8.73
C LYS A 86 -9.77 -5.75 -9.74
N ARG A 87 -11.03 -5.63 -9.31
CA ARG A 87 -12.21 -5.76 -10.19
C ARG A 87 -12.25 -4.78 -11.36
N PHE A 88 -11.76 -3.56 -11.19
CA PHE A 88 -11.86 -2.49 -12.19
C PHE A 88 -10.51 -2.07 -12.79
N ASP A 89 -9.42 -2.68 -12.32
CA ASP A 89 -8.04 -2.30 -12.64
C ASP A 89 -7.75 -0.80 -12.42
N ALA A 90 -8.31 -0.22 -11.36
CA ALA A 90 -8.21 1.21 -11.06
C ALA A 90 -7.34 1.48 -9.83
N THR A 91 -6.44 2.45 -9.90
CA THR A 91 -5.58 2.86 -8.79
C THR A 91 -6.22 4.04 -8.05
N PHE A 92 -6.61 3.80 -6.80
CA PHE A 92 -7.32 4.80 -5.99
C PHE A 92 -6.35 5.86 -5.50
N THR A 93 -5.34 5.45 -4.73
CA THR A 93 -4.35 6.34 -4.12
C THR A 93 -3.00 5.65 -4.08
N THR A 94 -1.92 6.45 -4.17
CA THR A 94 -0.54 5.95 -4.12
C THR A 94 0.32 6.78 -3.19
N ALA A 95 1.37 6.17 -2.65
CA ALA A 95 2.38 6.78 -1.82
C ALA A 95 3.75 6.35 -2.31
N ARG A 96 4.56 7.32 -2.76
CA ARG A 96 5.89 7.06 -3.31
C ARG A 96 6.93 7.10 -2.19
N LEU A 97 7.69 6.01 -2.03
CA LEU A 97 8.70 5.81 -0.98
C LEU A 97 10.06 6.43 -1.30
#